data_AF-A0A662X6M3-F1
#
_entry.id   AF-A0A662X6M3-F1
#
_cell.length_a   1.000
_cell.length_b   1.000
_cell.length_c   1.000
_cell.angle_alpha   90.00
_cell.angle_beta   90.00
_cell.angle_gamma   90.00
#
_symmetry.space_group_name_H-M   'P 1'
#
loop_
_entity.id
_entity.type
_entity.pdbx_description
1 polymer ?
#
loop_
_entity_poly.entity_id
_entity_poly.type
_entity_poly.pdbx_seq_one_letter_code
_entity_poly.pdbx_strand_id
1 'polypeptide(L)'
;CVFAMNAFYNLKSKCVAWQRDIRWLRQDWGAVDGCPMEFFAEETHCKGRLANEIQVWNGLLAADVIAKFEGSCMASRHSIKSGTATIRFDEMVGYLAGDRWLNDAIMSYAIHAICSESPECYMLSSLVCDNKFPSPPDMSIGDAKFVILPINIRRIHWCLILVSLDVPNKIEAHFYDPMRGQSYREHVQGVWKDQLLPFLNRWHEHSFDGMPFQCPVFTHWVSTPRQPDGDSCGIMVLGVVFNYVRSLDFSFERDTVTKNYVSAMRLRLLWILLTRSRLHSLEAVHEVAARKTDQELRRVFGNGTKK
;
A
#
# COMPACT_ATOMS: atom_id res chain seq x y z
N CYS A 1 20.88 -27.52 -13.21
CA CYS A 1 21.55 -27.25 -11.92
C CYS A 1 21.46 -25.77 -11.50
N VAL A 2 21.68 -24.79 -12.40
CA VAL A 2 21.61 -23.34 -12.10
C VAL A 2 20.24 -22.87 -11.54
N PHE A 3 19.12 -23.37 -12.07
CA PHE A 3 17.78 -23.01 -11.58
C PHE A 3 17.52 -23.44 -10.13
N ALA A 4 18.00 -24.62 -9.73
CA ALA A 4 17.86 -25.12 -8.35
C ALA A 4 18.71 -24.30 -7.37
N MET A 5 19.91 -23.89 -7.79
CA MET A 5 20.76 -22.98 -7.01
C MET A 5 20.10 -21.61 -6.83
N ASN A 6 19.55 -21.01 -7.89
CA ASN A 6 18.84 -19.72 -7.79
C ASN A 6 17.64 -19.81 -6.84
N ALA A 7 16.85 -20.88 -6.94
CA ALA A 7 15.73 -21.11 -6.04
C ALA A 7 16.18 -21.23 -4.57
N PHE A 8 17.27 -21.98 -4.31
CA PHE A 8 17.85 -22.12 -2.98
C PHE A 8 18.36 -20.77 -2.42
N TYR A 9 19.11 -19.99 -3.21
CA TYR A 9 19.60 -18.69 -2.76
C TYR A 9 18.49 -17.68 -2.51
N ASN A 10 17.45 -17.67 -3.35
CA ASN A 10 16.27 -16.84 -3.15
C ASN A 10 15.55 -17.20 -1.84
N LEU A 11 15.33 -18.50 -1.59
CA LEU A 11 14.71 -18.96 -0.35
C LEU A 11 15.57 -18.58 0.88
N LYS A 12 16.88 -18.82 0.81
CA LYS A 12 17.81 -18.44 1.87
C LYS A 12 17.74 -16.95 2.18
N SER A 13 17.72 -16.10 1.15
CA SER A 13 17.58 -14.65 1.32
C SER A 13 16.27 -14.27 2.01
N LYS A 14 15.15 -14.94 1.67
CA LYS A 14 13.85 -14.72 2.32
C LYS A 14 13.86 -15.17 3.78
N CYS A 15 14.50 -16.29 4.11
CA CYS A 15 14.67 -16.73 5.49
C CYS A 15 15.49 -15.73 6.32
N VAL A 16 16.58 -15.19 5.77
CA VAL A 16 17.38 -14.16 6.45
C VAL A 16 16.56 -12.89 6.68
N ALA A 17 15.79 -12.46 5.69
CA ALA A 17 14.88 -11.32 5.82
C ALA A 17 13.83 -11.56 6.92
N TRP A 18 13.18 -12.72 6.92
CA TRP A 18 12.22 -13.13 7.95
C TRP A 18 12.81 -13.09 9.36
N GLN A 19 14.02 -13.64 9.54
CA GLN A 19 14.70 -13.63 10.84
C GLN A 19 14.98 -12.21 11.33
N ARG A 20 15.34 -11.29 10.43
CA ARG A 20 15.54 -9.89 10.79
C ARG A 20 14.23 -9.22 11.17
N ASP A 21 13.16 -9.46 10.41
CA ASP A 21 11.84 -8.90 10.71
C ASP A 21 11.35 -9.36 12.09
N ILE A 22 11.51 -10.66 12.40
CA ILE A 22 11.20 -11.20 13.73
C ILE A 22 12.06 -10.56 14.83
N ARG A 23 13.36 -10.35 14.60
CA ARG A 23 14.22 -9.67 15.58
C ARG A 23 13.75 -8.24 15.84
N TRP A 24 13.36 -7.51 14.81
CA TRP A 24 12.80 -6.17 14.96
C TRP A 24 11.46 -6.20 15.71
N LEU A 25 10.57 -7.13 15.41
CA LEU A 25 9.30 -7.30 16.12
C LEU A 25 9.48 -7.65 17.60
N ARG A 26 10.58 -8.34 17.96
CA ARG A 26 10.92 -8.71 19.34
C ARG A 26 11.71 -7.64 20.12
N GLN A 27 11.91 -6.45 19.54
CA GLN A 27 12.54 -5.35 20.26
C GLN A 27 11.72 -4.91 21.49
N ASP A 28 12.32 -4.07 22.33
CA ASP A 28 11.63 -3.46 23.46
C ASP A 28 10.69 -2.35 22.99
N TRP A 29 9.40 -2.69 22.82
CA TRP A 29 8.36 -1.73 22.45
C TRP A 29 8.01 -0.75 23.58
N GLY A 30 8.42 -1.02 24.83
CA GLY A 30 8.32 -0.06 25.92
C GLY A 30 9.26 1.13 25.76
N ALA A 31 10.37 0.95 25.04
CA ALA A 31 11.33 1.99 24.72
C ALA A 31 10.98 2.83 23.48
N VAL A 32 9.96 2.43 22.70
CA VAL A 32 9.46 3.20 21.56
C VAL A 32 8.46 4.23 22.09
N ASP A 33 8.68 5.52 21.81
CA ASP A 33 7.79 6.57 22.31
C ASP A 33 6.32 6.31 21.96
N GLY A 34 5.45 6.35 22.97
CA GLY A 34 4.00 6.20 22.82
C GLY A 34 3.33 7.45 22.25
N CYS A 35 3.89 8.03 21.20
CA CYS A 35 3.36 9.25 20.59
C CYS A 35 1.92 9.01 20.09
N PRO A 36 0.95 9.87 20.45
CA PRO A 36 -0.37 9.81 19.85
C PRO A 36 -0.22 10.08 18.35
N MET A 37 -0.70 9.15 17.54
CA MET A 37 -0.74 9.25 16.09
C MET A 37 -2.05 8.68 15.59
N GLU A 38 -2.65 9.32 14.60
CA GLU A 38 -3.95 8.94 14.06
C GLU A 38 -3.87 7.71 13.14
N PHE A 39 -2.71 7.49 12.49
CA PHE A 39 -2.50 6.40 11.54
C PHE A 39 -2.89 5.04 12.15
N PHE A 40 -3.99 4.49 11.65
CA PHE A 40 -4.67 3.28 12.14
C PHE A 40 -4.96 3.23 13.65
N ALA A 41 -5.06 4.37 14.32
CA ALA A 41 -5.22 4.43 15.76
C ALA A 41 -6.52 3.80 16.25
N GLU A 42 -7.59 3.91 15.47
CA GLU A 42 -8.88 3.34 15.84
C GLU A 42 -8.86 1.81 15.67
N GLU A 43 -8.36 1.34 14.53
CA GLU A 43 -8.29 -0.08 14.19
C GLU A 43 -7.30 -0.84 15.07
N THR A 44 -6.22 -0.20 15.51
CA THR A 44 -5.28 -0.79 16.48
C THR A 44 -5.63 -0.43 17.91
N HIS A 45 -6.80 0.14 18.20
CA HIS A 45 -7.24 0.53 19.54
C HIS A 45 -6.28 1.44 20.32
N CYS A 46 -5.48 2.25 19.64
CA CYS A 46 -4.58 3.24 20.26
C CYS A 46 -5.23 4.63 20.43
N LYS A 47 -6.37 4.90 19.77
CA LYS A 47 -7.07 6.19 19.84
C LYS A 47 -7.47 6.52 21.28
N GLY A 48 -7.11 7.72 21.74
CA GLY A 48 -7.44 8.22 23.08
C GLY A 48 -6.62 7.62 24.24
N ARG A 49 -5.66 6.74 23.96
CA ARG A 49 -4.77 6.18 25.00
C ARG A 49 -3.65 7.13 25.39
N LEU A 50 -3.19 6.99 26.64
CA LEU A 50 -2.00 7.67 27.13
C LEU A 50 -0.73 7.02 26.55
N ALA A 51 0.38 7.76 26.55
CA ALA A 51 1.63 7.31 25.93
C ALA A 51 2.16 5.98 26.52
N ASN A 52 2.11 5.83 27.85
CA ASN A 52 2.52 4.60 28.52
C ASN A 52 1.60 3.40 28.16
N GLU A 53 0.31 3.65 27.93
CA GLU A 53 -0.61 2.60 27.49
C GLU A 53 -0.34 2.20 26.04
N ILE A 54 -0.02 3.16 25.16
CA ILE A 54 0.36 2.90 23.76
C ILE A 54 1.63 2.05 23.71
N GLN A 55 2.61 2.31 24.58
CA GLN A 55 3.84 1.52 24.68
C GLN A 55 3.56 0.04 25.00
N VAL A 56 2.74 -0.21 26.03
CA VAL A 56 2.31 -1.58 26.36
C VAL A 56 1.56 -2.20 25.19
N TRP A 57 0.67 -1.43 24.56
CA TRP A 57 -0.15 -1.90 23.45
C TRP A 57 0.67 -2.23 22.20
N ASN A 58 1.73 -1.48 21.90
CA ASN A 58 2.66 -1.80 20.82
C ASN A 58 3.29 -3.19 21.02
N GLY A 59 3.63 -3.56 22.26
CA GLY A 59 4.12 -4.91 22.58
C GLY A 59 3.09 -6.00 22.24
N LEU A 60 1.80 -5.75 22.51
CA LEU A 60 0.71 -6.68 22.19
C LEU A 60 0.49 -6.79 20.67
N LEU A 61 0.48 -5.66 19.95
CA LEU A 61 0.40 -5.66 18.49
C LEU A 61 1.57 -6.43 17.87
N ALA A 62 2.79 -6.28 18.40
CA ALA A 62 3.95 -6.99 17.93
C ALA A 62 3.85 -8.50 18.18
N ALA A 63 3.33 -8.92 19.34
CA ALA A 63 3.09 -10.33 19.65
C ALA A 63 2.09 -10.97 18.66
N ASP A 64 0.99 -10.26 18.34
CA ASP A 64 0.03 -10.70 17.32
C ASP A 64 0.68 -10.87 15.95
N VAL A 65 1.50 -9.89 15.53
CA VAL A 65 2.21 -9.95 14.26
C VAL A 65 3.20 -11.11 14.23
N ILE A 66 3.94 -11.36 15.32
CA ILE A 66 4.86 -12.50 15.44
C ILE A 66 4.09 -13.81 15.27
N ALA A 67 2.94 -13.97 15.94
CA ALA A 67 2.12 -15.16 15.79
C ALA A 67 1.66 -15.38 14.32
N LYS A 68 1.35 -14.30 13.60
CA LYS A 68 1.04 -14.38 12.15
C LYS A 68 2.27 -14.76 11.31
N PHE A 69 3.45 -14.24 11.64
CA PHE A 69 4.69 -14.60 10.96
C PHE A 69 5.06 -16.06 11.18
N GLU A 70 4.90 -16.57 12.40
CA GLU A 70 5.21 -17.96 12.76
C GLU A 70 4.17 -18.95 12.19
N GLY A 71 2.91 -18.52 12.05
CA GLY A 71 1.84 -19.32 11.45
C GLY A 71 1.74 -19.25 9.92
N SER A 72 2.54 -18.42 9.26
CA SER A 72 2.49 -18.23 7.79
C SER A 72 3.68 -18.86 7.10
N CYS A 73 3.45 -19.50 5.96
CA CYS A 73 4.51 -19.91 5.06
C CYS A 73 4.76 -18.83 4.00
N MET A 74 5.90 -18.87 3.31
CA MET A 74 6.25 -17.89 2.26
C MET A 74 5.21 -17.82 1.12
N ALA A 75 4.55 -18.94 0.83
CA ALA A 75 3.52 -19.02 -0.21
C ALA A 75 2.11 -18.64 0.28
N SER A 76 1.93 -18.34 1.56
CA SER A 76 0.65 -17.89 2.13
C SER A 76 0.16 -16.64 1.41
N ARG A 77 -1.15 -16.54 1.20
CA ARG A 77 -1.79 -15.37 0.59
C ARG A 77 -2.74 -14.70 1.58
N HIS A 78 -2.70 -13.38 1.59
CA HIS A 78 -3.56 -12.53 2.41
C HIS A 78 -4.42 -11.67 1.48
N SER A 79 -5.73 -11.65 1.69
CA SER A 79 -6.64 -10.74 0.96
C SER A 79 -7.33 -9.79 1.92
N ILE A 80 -7.52 -8.55 1.46
CA ILE A 80 -8.39 -7.60 2.18
C ILE A 80 -9.79 -8.21 2.22
N LYS A 81 -10.56 -7.94 3.29
CA LYS A 81 -11.91 -8.50 3.47
C LYS A 81 -12.87 -8.17 2.33
N SER A 82 -12.74 -6.97 1.74
CA SER A 82 -13.50 -6.55 0.56
C SER A 82 -13.15 -7.34 -0.71
N GLY A 83 -12.06 -8.09 -0.73
CA GLY A 83 -11.57 -8.82 -1.89
C GLY A 83 -10.84 -7.96 -2.93
N THR A 84 -10.67 -6.66 -2.70
CA THR A 84 -10.10 -5.71 -3.67
C THR A 84 -8.61 -5.88 -3.93
N ALA A 85 -7.87 -6.48 -3.00
CA ALA A 85 -6.45 -6.77 -3.17
C ALA A 85 -6.03 -8.07 -2.47
N THR A 86 -5.01 -8.71 -3.02
CA THR A 86 -4.34 -9.89 -2.45
C THR A 86 -2.83 -9.72 -2.55
N ILE A 87 -2.12 -10.19 -1.54
CA ILE A 87 -0.66 -10.16 -1.48
C ILE A 87 -0.13 -11.50 -0.96
N ARG A 88 1.07 -11.90 -1.38
CA ARG A 88 1.77 -13.05 -0.83
C ARG A 88 2.60 -12.67 0.38
N PHE A 89 2.71 -13.57 1.35
CA PHE A 89 3.46 -13.31 2.57
C PHE A 89 4.94 -13.01 2.29
N ASP A 90 5.56 -13.66 1.30
CA ASP A 90 6.94 -13.38 0.92
C ASP A 90 7.17 -12.02 0.25
N GLU A 91 6.12 -11.35 -0.24
CA GLU A 91 6.16 -9.95 -0.68
C GLU A 91 6.15 -8.97 0.50
N MET A 92 5.66 -9.40 1.68
CA MET A 92 5.72 -8.58 2.91
C MET A 92 7.07 -8.71 3.62
N VAL A 93 7.59 -9.94 3.69
CA VAL A 93 8.84 -10.26 4.39
C VAL A 93 10.03 -9.50 3.81
N GLY A 94 10.72 -8.77 4.68
CA GLY A 94 11.94 -8.02 4.41
C GLY A 94 11.73 -6.60 3.90
N TYR A 95 10.48 -6.15 3.79
CA TYR A 95 10.14 -4.88 3.16
C TYR A 95 9.35 -3.92 4.06
N LEU A 96 8.66 -4.39 5.11
CA LEU A 96 7.84 -3.53 5.96
C LEU A 96 8.42 -3.30 7.37
N ALA A 97 8.97 -4.33 8.00
CA ALA A 97 9.57 -4.25 9.33
C ALA A 97 10.89 -3.46 9.32
N GLY A 98 11.17 -2.72 10.39
CA GLY A 98 12.42 -1.99 10.56
C GLY A 98 12.58 -0.80 9.61
N ASP A 99 13.77 -0.65 9.07
CA ASP A 99 14.27 0.45 8.24
C ASP A 99 14.23 0.10 6.74
N ARG A 100 13.19 -0.62 6.32
CA ARG A 100 13.12 -1.21 4.97
C ARG A 100 12.29 -0.37 4.02
N TRP A 101 12.74 -0.29 2.77
CA TRP A 101 11.97 0.29 1.68
C TRP A 101 10.77 -0.58 1.37
N LEU A 102 9.59 0.04 1.36
CA LEU A 102 8.38 -0.64 0.91
C LEU A 102 8.52 -0.98 -0.57
N ASN A 103 8.10 -2.18 -0.96
CA ASN A 103 8.01 -2.55 -2.38
C ASN A 103 6.64 -2.14 -2.96
N ASP A 104 6.50 -2.24 -4.29
CA ASP A 104 5.26 -1.88 -4.98
C ASP A 104 4.05 -2.70 -4.51
N ALA A 105 4.26 -3.98 -4.15
CA ALA A 105 3.20 -4.86 -3.68
C ALA A 105 2.61 -4.41 -2.33
N ILE A 106 3.47 -4.03 -1.36
CA ILE A 106 3.04 -3.50 -0.07
C ILE A 106 2.37 -2.14 -0.26
N MET A 107 2.95 -1.25 -1.06
CA MET A 107 2.35 0.06 -1.33
C MET A 107 0.94 -0.09 -1.89
N SER A 108 0.76 -0.96 -2.88
CA SER A 108 -0.56 -1.23 -3.46
C SER A 108 -1.53 -1.85 -2.46
N TYR A 109 -1.10 -2.90 -1.76
CA TYR A 109 -1.94 -3.58 -0.79
C TYR A 109 -2.36 -2.67 0.37
N ALA A 110 -1.44 -1.82 0.85
CA ALA A 110 -1.71 -0.87 1.92
C ALA A 110 -2.68 0.24 1.51
N ILE A 111 -2.53 0.83 0.31
CA ILE A 111 -3.47 1.84 -0.17
C ILE A 111 -4.87 1.23 -0.34
N HIS A 112 -4.97 0.02 -0.89
CA HIS A 112 -6.26 -0.68 -0.94
C HIS A 112 -6.84 -0.94 0.46
N ALA A 113 -6.01 -1.23 1.46
CA ALA A 113 -6.48 -1.43 2.84
C ALA A 113 -7.03 -0.11 3.44
N ILE A 114 -6.33 1.00 3.22
CA ILE A 114 -6.76 2.36 3.62
C ILE A 114 -8.10 2.73 2.94
N CYS A 115 -8.23 2.45 1.64
CA CYS A 115 -9.41 2.80 0.85
C CYS A 115 -10.56 1.79 0.98
N SER A 116 -10.40 0.72 1.76
CA SER A 116 -11.34 -0.42 1.76
C SER A 116 -12.77 -0.08 2.17
N GLU A 117 -12.96 1.01 2.91
CA GLU A 117 -14.25 1.54 3.36
C GLU A 117 -14.68 2.80 2.59
N SER A 118 -13.97 3.15 1.51
CA SER A 118 -14.16 4.37 0.72
C SER A 118 -14.27 4.02 -0.77
N PRO A 119 -15.47 3.61 -1.25
CA PRO A 119 -15.67 3.19 -2.65
C PRO A 119 -15.40 4.30 -3.66
N GLU A 120 -15.43 5.57 -3.23
CA GLU A 120 -15.14 6.76 -4.04
C GLU A 120 -13.63 6.94 -4.31
N CYS A 121 -12.76 6.06 -3.80
CA CYS A 121 -11.32 6.10 -4.04
C CYS A 121 -10.93 5.28 -5.28
N TYR A 122 -10.23 5.92 -6.22
CA TYR A 122 -9.63 5.27 -7.37
C TYR A 122 -8.11 5.24 -7.24
N MET A 123 -7.55 4.03 -7.11
CA MET A 123 -6.12 3.82 -6.96
C MET A 123 -5.48 3.42 -8.29
N LEU A 124 -4.42 4.11 -8.68
CA LEU A 124 -3.54 3.72 -9.78
C LEU A 124 -2.32 2.94 -9.26
N SER A 125 -1.86 1.95 -10.03
CA SER A 125 -0.62 1.24 -9.73
C SER A 125 0.59 2.18 -9.90
N SER A 126 1.62 2.04 -9.07
CA SER A 126 2.90 2.76 -9.24
C SER A 126 3.58 2.46 -10.58
N LEU A 127 3.25 1.33 -11.20
CA LEU A 127 3.83 0.87 -12.46
C LEU A 127 3.28 1.62 -13.68
N VAL A 128 2.19 2.39 -13.57
CA VAL A 128 1.61 3.09 -14.72
C VAL A 128 2.54 4.16 -15.30
N CYS A 129 3.41 4.74 -14.46
CA CYS A 129 4.37 5.78 -14.86
C CYS A 129 5.47 5.27 -15.80
N ASP A 130 5.87 3.99 -15.64
CA ASP A 130 6.89 3.34 -16.47
C ASP A 130 6.28 2.56 -17.65
N ASN A 131 4.96 2.33 -17.62
CA ASN A 131 4.25 1.54 -18.62
C ASN A 131 3.27 2.44 -19.38
N LYS A 132 1.98 2.29 -19.06
CA LYS A 132 0.90 3.03 -19.69
C LYS A 132 -0.23 3.21 -18.69
N PHE A 133 -0.79 4.41 -18.63
CA PHE A 133 -2.02 4.65 -17.90
C PHE A 133 -3.17 3.82 -18.51
N PRO A 134 -4.05 3.26 -17.68
CA PRO A 134 -5.17 2.47 -18.16
C PRO A 134 -6.16 3.34 -18.94
N SER A 135 -7.11 2.68 -19.61
CA SER A 135 -8.34 3.35 -20.05
C SER A 135 -9.11 3.86 -18.82
N PRO A 136 -9.97 4.89 -19.00
CA PRO A 136 -10.90 5.29 -17.95
C PRO A 136 -11.65 4.10 -17.34
N PRO A 137 -11.86 4.06 -16.01
CA PRO A 137 -12.70 3.05 -15.39
C PRO A 137 -14.19 3.30 -15.70
N ASP A 138 -15.02 2.28 -15.49
CA ASP A 138 -16.48 2.36 -15.67
C ASP A 138 -17.16 3.29 -14.64
N MET A 139 -16.50 3.55 -13.50
CA MET A 139 -16.94 4.54 -12.52
C MET A 139 -16.93 5.93 -13.14
N SER A 140 -17.96 6.76 -12.94
CA SER A 140 -17.92 8.16 -13.37
C SER A 140 -16.87 8.93 -12.55
N ILE A 141 -16.12 9.84 -13.18
CA ILE A 141 -15.19 10.72 -12.46
C ILE A 141 -15.93 11.60 -11.44
N GLY A 142 -17.23 11.86 -11.63
CA GLY A 142 -18.07 12.59 -10.68
C GLY A 142 -18.44 11.79 -9.43
N ASP A 143 -18.35 10.46 -9.48
CA ASP A 143 -18.58 9.57 -8.33
C ASP A 143 -17.29 9.31 -7.54
N ALA A 144 -16.13 9.67 -8.11
CA ALA A 144 -14.85 9.54 -7.45
C ALA A 144 -14.55 10.78 -6.60
N LYS A 145 -14.09 10.56 -5.37
CA LYS A 145 -13.64 11.61 -4.44
C LYS A 145 -12.13 11.76 -4.44
N PHE A 146 -11.41 10.65 -4.61
CA PHE A 146 -9.96 10.65 -4.60
C PHE A 146 -9.36 9.82 -5.73
N VAL A 147 -8.32 10.34 -6.38
CA VAL A 147 -7.41 9.55 -7.23
C VAL A 147 -6.04 9.49 -6.58
N ILE A 148 -5.52 8.29 -6.38
CA ILE A 148 -4.29 8.06 -5.61
C ILE A 148 -3.26 7.41 -6.53
N LEU A 149 -2.15 8.10 -6.77
CA LEU A 149 -1.01 7.62 -7.55
C LEU A 149 0.27 7.64 -6.71
N PRO A 150 0.69 6.51 -6.12
CA PRO A 150 2.03 6.37 -5.55
C PRO A 150 3.05 6.31 -6.70
N ILE A 151 4.16 7.04 -6.59
CA ILE A 151 5.20 7.10 -7.62
C ILE A 151 6.50 6.52 -7.05
N ASN A 152 7.03 5.50 -7.72
CA ASN A 152 8.29 4.85 -7.32
C ASN A 152 9.46 5.33 -8.19
N ILE A 153 10.08 6.44 -7.80
CA ILE A 153 11.13 7.06 -8.62
C ILE A 153 12.40 6.21 -8.53
N ARG A 154 12.83 5.68 -9.70
CA ARG A 154 14.03 4.83 -9.86
C ARG A 154 14.05 3.61 -8.94
N ARG A 155 12.90 3.16 -8.45
CA ARG A 155 12.76 2.03 -7.50
C ARG A 155 13.46 2.24 -6.15
N ILE A 156 13.70 3.50 -5.78
CA ILE A 156 14.44 3.84 -4.54
C ILE A 156 13.74 4.89 -3.68
N HIS A 157 12.75 5.60 -4.23
CA HIS A 157 12.11 6.71 -3.54
C HIS A 157 10.62 6.80 -3.85
N TRP A 158 9.80 6.83 -2.81
CA TRP A 158 8.36 6.93 -2.92
C TRP A 158 7.90 8.38 -2.79
N CYS A 159 7.16 8.83 -3.80
CA CYS A 159 6.41 10.08 -3.81
C CYS A 159 4.91 9.79 -4.02
N LEU A 160 4.08 10.82 -3.93
CA LEU A 160 2.64 10.72 -4.11
C LEU A 160 2.10 11.88 -4.93
N ILE A 161 1.16 11.56 -5.82
CA ILE A 161 0.13 12.50 -6.28
C ILE A 161 -1.20 11.96 -5.77
N LEU A 162 -1.84 12.72 -4.90
CA LEU A 162 -3.21 12.49 -4.46
C LEU A 162 -4.09 13.59 -5.05
N VAL A 163 -5.21 13.24 -5.66
CA VAL A 163 -6.10 14.20 -6.31
C VAL A 163 -7.44 14.15 -5.62
N SER A 164 -7.88 15.28 -5.08
CA SER A 164 -9.24 15.46 -4.59
C SER A 164 -10.13 15.90 -5.74
N LEU A 165 -11.24 15.19 -5.94
CA LEU A 165 -12.19 15.42 -7.02
C LEU A 165 -13.50 15.98 -6.45
N ASP A 166 -13.94 17.09 -7.01
CA ASP A 166 -15.25 17.71 -6.79
C ASP A 166 -15.75 18.17 -8.17
N VAL A 167 -16.02 17.22 -9.06
CA VAL A 167 -16.36 17.49 -10.47
C VAL A 167 -17.85 17.85 -10.59
N PRO A 168 -18.22 18.92 -11.31
CA PRO A 168 -17.38 19.77 -12.19
C PRO A 168 -16.79 21.02 -11.54
N ASN A 169 -16.89 21.18 -10.22
CA ASN A 169 -16.53 22.41 -9.51
C ASN A 169 -15.01 22.65 -9.44
N LYS A 170 -14.22 21.63 -9.08
CA LYS A 170 -12.75 21.71 -8.98
C LYS A 170 -12.07 20.33 -8.95
N ILE A 171 -10.80 20.34 -9.34
CA ILE A 171 -9.83 19.27 -9.09
C ILE A 171 -8.64 19.87 -8.34
N GLU A 172 -8.22 19.23 -7.25
CA GLU A 172 -7.05 19.66 -6.48
C GLU A 172 -6.02 18.53 -6.41
N ALA A 173 -4.82 18.75 -6.95
CA ALA A 173 -3.71 17.82 -6.87
C ALA A 173 -2.76 18.18 -5.72
N HIS A 174 -2.55 17.21 -4.84
CA HIS A 174 -1.73 17.24 -3.65
C HIS A 174 -0.44 16.45 -3.94
N PHE A 175 0.67 17.16 -4.16
CA PHE A 175 1.98 16.54 -4.40
C PHE A 175 2.73 16.36 -3.09
N TYR A 176 3.29 15.18 -2.87
CA TYR A 176 4.05 14.90 -1.65
C TYR A 176 5.35 14.16 -1.95
N ASP A 177 6.43 14.69 -1.39
CA ASP A 177 7.76 14.11 -1.36
C ASP A 177 8.31 14.21 0.08
N PRO A 178 8.41 13.08 0.81
CA PRO A 178 8.92 13.04 2.18
C PRO A 178 10.35 13.56 2.35
N MET A 179 11.16 13.58 1.28
CA MET A 179 12.55 14.06 1.29
C MET A 179 12.69 15.51 0.82
N ARG A 180 11.68 16.04 0.13
CA ARG A 180 11.67 17.36 -0.52
C ARG A 180 12.84 17.59 -1.49
N GLY A 181 13.28 16.54 -2.18
CA GLY A 181 14.37 16.62 -3.15
C GLY A 181 13.91 17.29 -4.44
N GLN A 182 14.58 18.36 -4.87
CA GLN A 182 14.17 19.15 -6.04
C GLN A 182 13.98 18.30 -7.31
N SER A 183 14.90 17.38 -7.58
CA SER A 183 14.80 16.47 -8.73
C SER A 183 13.59 15.52 -8.67
N TYR A 184 13.21 15.09 -7.46
CA TYR A 184 12.01 14.27 -7.28
C TYR A 184 10.75 15.10 -7.49
N ARG A 185 10.75 16.35 -7.04
CA ARG A 185 9.62 17.27 -7.23
C ARG A 185 9.36 17.59 -8.69
N GLU A 186 10.41 17.84 -9.45
CA GLU A 186 10.34 18.04 -10.90
C GLU A 186 9.78 16.80 -11.61
N HIS A 187 10.21 15.60 -11.21
CA HIS A 187 9.69 14.36 -11.76
C HIS A 187 8.20 14.17 -11.47
N VAL A 188 7.76 14.41 -10.22
CA VAL A 188 6.33 14.34 -9.83
C VAL A 188 5.48 15.33 -10.64
N GLN A 189 5.97 16.56 -10.85
CA GLN A 189 5.29 17.56 -11.68
C GLN A 189 5.20 17.13 -13.15
N GLY A 190 6.25 16.49 -13.68
CA GLY A 190 6.23 15.88 -15.01
C GLY A 190 5.16 14.78 -15.13
N VAL A 191 5.11 13.85 -14.17
CA VAL A 191 4.08 12.78 -14.12
C VAL A 191 2.68 13.38 -14.06
N TRP A 192 2.46 14.43 -13.25
CA TRP A 192 1.19 15.14 -13.19
C TRP A 192 0.78 15.69 -14.57
N LYS A 193 1.64 16.54 -15.15
CA LYS A 193 1.33 17.31 -16.36
C LYS A 193 1.18 16.41 -17.58
N ASP A 194 2.09 15.45 -17.75
CA ASP A 194 2.23 14.71 -19.00
C ASP A 194 1.46 13.39 -18.98
N GLN A 195 1.02 12.92 -17.81
CA GLN A 195 0.38 11.60 -17.67
C GLN A 195 -0.94 11.62 -16.89
N LEU A 196 -0.93 12.02 -15.62
CA LEU A 196 -2.12 11.90 -14.76
C LEU A 196 -3.22 12.89 -15.15
N LEU A 197 -2.91 14.16 -15.39
CA LEU A 197 -3.91 15.14 -15.82
C LEU A 197 -4.54 14.77 -17.18
N PRO A 198 -3.78 14.35 -18.21
CA PRO A 198 -4.36 13.80 -19.44
C PRO A 198 -5.24 12.57 -19.21
N PHE A 199 -4.92 11.71 -18.23
CA PHE A 199 -5.79 10.58 -17.86
C PHE A 199 -7.11 11.05 -17.25
N LEU A 200 -7.09 12.02 -16.34
CA LEU A 200 -8.31 12.61 -15.76
C LEU A 200 -9.19 13.27 -16.82
N ASN A 201 -8.58 13.95 -17.81
CA ASN A 201 -9.32 14.51 -18.95
C ASN A 201 -10.07 13.42 -19.74
N ARG A 202 -9.39 12.33 -20.11
CA ARG A 202 -10.04 11.20 -20.81
C ARG A 202 -11.14 10.56 -19.97
N TRP A 203 -10.96 10.49 -18.66
CA TRP A 203 -11.95 9.94 -17.76
C TRP A 203 -13.19 10.84 -17.65
N HIS A 204 -13.01 12.15 -17.61
CA HIS A 204 -14.12 13.10 -17.71
C HIS A 204 -14.87 12.98 -19.04
N GLU A 205 -14.16 12.98 -20.17
CA GLU A 205 -14.77 12.79 -21.49
C GLU A 205 -15.57 11.48 -21.55
N HIS A 206 -15.06 10.40 -20.96
CA HIS A 206 -15.79 9.13 -20.85
C HIS A 206 -17.04 9.22 -19.97
N SER A 207 -16.98 10.00 -18.88
CA SER A 207 -18.07 10.12 -17.90
C SER A 207 -19.21 11.05 -18.35
N PHE A 208 -18.91 11.97 -19.27
CA PHE A 208 -19.83 13.03 -19.72
C PHE A 208 -19.97 13.06 -21.25
N ASP A 209 -20.01 11.91 -21.91
CA ASP A 209 -20.31 11.76 -23.34
C ASP A 209 -19.48 12.67 -24.28
N GLY A 210 -18.18 12.78 -24.01
CA GLY A 210 -17.23 13.56 -24.81
C GLY A 210 -17.26 15.07 -24.53
N MET A 211 -17.98 15.52 -23.51
CA MET A 211 -17.96 16.94 -23.10
C MET A 211 -16.55 17.38 -22.69
N PRO A 212 -16.14 18.60 -23.07
CA PRO A 212 -14.80 19.09 -22.79
C PRO A 212 -14.57 19.23 -21.28
N PHE A 213 -13.36 18.88 -20.85
CA PHE A 213 -12.92 19.08 -19.48
C PHE A 213 -12.72 20.57 -19.18
N GLN A 214 -13.64 21.15 -18.43
CA GLN A 214 -13.61 22.57 -18.04
C GLN A 214 -13.43 22.78 -16.54
N CYS A 215 -13.17 21.70 -15.79
CA CYS A 215 -13.03 21.74 -14.35
C CYS A 215 -11.77 22.54 -13.95
N PRO A 216 -11.88 23.57 -13.07
CA PRO A 216 -10.73 24.27 -12.52
C PRO A 216 -9.73 23.32 -11.87
N VAL A 217 -8.44 23.48 -12.17
CA VAL A 217 -7.36 22.62 -11.67
C VAL A 217 -6.43 23.41 -10.76
N PHE A 218 -6.28 22.96 -9.52
CA PHE A 218 -5.36 23.50 -8.54
C PHE A 218 -4.28 22.47 -8.21
N THR A 219 -3.07 22.94 -7.93
CA THR A 219 -1.96 22.07 -7.52
C THR A 219 -1.27 22.67 -6.32
N HIS A 220 -0.90 21.86 -5.34
CA HIS A 220 -0.11 22.32 -4.20
C HIS A 220 0.79 21.20 -3.69
N TRP A 221 1.79 21.61 -2.92
CA TRP A 221 2.74 20.71 -2.29
C TRP A 221 2.38 20.53 -0.83
N VAL A 222 2.12 19.29 -0.44
CA VAL A 222 2.09 18.89 0.97
C VAL A 222 3.52 19.02 1.50
N SER A 223 3.73 20.00 2.36
CA SER A 223 5.07 20.33 2.82
C SER A 223 5.54 19.40 3.93
N THR A 224 4.65 18.99 4.84
CA THR A 224 4.95 18.22 6.05
C THR A 224 4.10 16.96 6.15
N PRO A 225 4.54 15.93 6.89
CA PRO A 225 5.81 15.85 7.61
C PRO A 225 6.98 15.44 6.69
N ARG A 226 8.22 15.72 7.12
CA ARG A 226 9.44 15.21 6.45
C ARG A 226 9.80 13.86 7.06
N GLN A 227 10.33 12.94 6.26
CA GLN A 227 10.85 11.70 6.82
C GLN A 227 12.09 11.94 7.71
N PRO A 228 12.27 11.18 8.80
CA PRO A 228 13.40 11.35 9.72
C PRO A 228 14.70 10.63 9.27
N ASP A 229 14.65 9.87 8.18
CA ASP A 229 15.73 8.97 7.72
C ASP A 229 15.80 8.90 6.18
N GLY A 230 16.45 7.87 5.63
CA GLY A 230 16.61 7.65 4.19
C GLY A 230 15.71 6.55 3.61
N ASP A 231 14.83 5.96 4.41
CA ASP A 231 14.13 4.71 4.05
C ASP A 231 12.63 4.68 4.37
N SER A 232 12.12 5.71 5.02
CA SER A 232 10.73 5.82 5.42
C SER A 232 9.80 6.42 4.36
N CYS A 233 10.29 6.76 3.15
CA CYS A 233 9.49 7.45 2.14
C CYS A 233 8.13 6.78 1.86
N GLY A 234 8.12 5.44 1.74
CA GLY A 234 6.89 4.68 1.50
C GLY A 234 5.88 4.78 2.65
N ILE A 235 6.31 4.63 3.91
CA ILE A 235 5.37 4.71 5.06
C ILE A 235 4.84 6.14 5.25
N MET A 236 5.65 7.15 4.91
CA MET A 236 5.23 8.55 4.94
C MET A 236 4.16 8.84 3.88
N VAL A 237 4.33 8.31 2.66
CA VAL A 237 3.30 8.38 1.61
C VAL A 237 1.99 7.75 2.09
N LEU A 238 2.05 6.57 2.72
CA LEU A 238 0.86 5.92 3.27
C LEU A 238 0.20 6.74 4.39
N GLY A 239 0.99 7.41 5.23
CA GLY A 239 0.50 8.35 6.23
C GLY A 239 -0.32 9.49 5.62
N VAL A 240 0.18 10.11 4.54
CA VAL A 240 -0.57 11.15 3.81
C VAL A 240 -1.83 10.58 3.17
N VAL A 241 -1.77 9.43 2.52
CA VAL A 241 -2.97 8.79 1.93
C VAL A 241 -4.03 8.54 3.01
N PHE A 242 -3.64 7.97 4.15
CA PHE A 242 -4.55 7.75 5.28
C PHE A 242 -5.16 9.07 5.78
N ASN A 243 -4.35 10.12 5.91
CA ASN A 243 -4.80 11.43 6.36
C ASN A 243 -5.88 12.02 5.45
N TYR A 244 -5.74 11.93 4.13
CA TYR A 244 -6.76 12.45 3.20
C TYR A 244 -8.01 11.59 3.12
N VAL A 245 -7.85 10.27 3.15
CA VAL A 245 -8.96 9.32 2.90
C VAL A 245 -9.77 9.05 4.17
N ARG A 246 -9.13 9.03 5.34
CA ARG A 246 -9.72 8.55 6.60
C ARG A 246 -9.79 9.59 7.70
N SER A 247 -8.86 10.57 7.75
CA SER A 247 -8.87 11.61 8.79
C SER A 247 -9.75 12.79 8.37
N LEU A 248 -10.45 13.37 9.35
CA LEU A 248 -11.22 14.61 9.17
C LEU A 248 -10.41 15.87 9.53
N ASP A 249 -9.31 15.71 10.29
CA ASP A 249 -8.60 16.83 10.93
C ASP A 249 -7.24 17.14 10.28
N PHE A 250 -6.86 16.38 9.26
CA PHE A 250 -5.56 16.46 8.57
C PHE A 250 -4.35 16.45 9.54
N SER A 251 -4.45 15.71 10.64
CA SER A 251 -3.51 15.79 11.77
C SER A 251 -2.08 15.38 11.39
N PHE A 252 -1.92 14.41 10.49
CA PHE A 252 -0.60 13.88 10.14
C PHE A 252 0.33 14.93 9.53
N GLU A 253 -0.21 15.88 8.76
CA GLU A 253 0.60 16.97 8.18
C GLU A 253 1.20 17.91 9.24
N ARG A 254 0.67 17.89 10.47
CA ARG A 254 1.13 18.72 11.60
C ARG A 254 2.06 17.98 12.55
N ASP A 255 2.21 16.67 12.38
CA ASP A 255 2.96 15.84 13.31
C ASP A 255 4.48 16.04 13.15
N THR A 256 5.18 15.94 14.28
CA THR A 256 6.64 15.79 14.29
C THR A 256 6.99 14.32 14.20
N VAL A 257 7.39 13.89 13.01
CA VAL A 257 7.68 12.46 12.75
C VAL A 257 9.13 12.13 13.12
N THR A 258 9.30 11.32 14.17
CA THR A 258 10.58 10.75 14.62
C THR A 258 10.77 9.31 14.13
N LYS A 259 11.95 8.72 14.34
CA LYS A 259 12.18 7.29 14.04
C LYS A 259 11.29 6.35 14.85
N ASN A 260 10.99 6.71 16.10
CA ASN A 260 10.06 5.97 16.95
C ASN A 260 8.63 6.06 16.41
N TYR A 261 8.22 7.25 15.95
CA TYR A 261 6.94 7.46 15.28
C TYR A 261 6.80 6.54 14.06
N VAL A 262 7.80 6.54 13.17
CA VAL A 262 7.82 5.65 11.99
C VAL A 262 7.77 4.17 12.40
N SER A 263 8.52 3.77 13.42
CA SER A 263 8.52 2.38 13.91
C SER A 263 7.12 1.94 14.36
N ALA A 264 6.41 2.79 15.09
CA ALA A 264 5.02 2.54 15.48
C ALA A 264 4.07 2.53 14.26
N MET A 265 4.21 3.44 13.28
CA MET A 265 3.42 3.40 12.04
C MET A 265 3.61 2.07 11.29
N ARG A 266 4.85 1.60 11.14
CA ARG A 266 5.16 0.33 10.47
C ARG A 266 4.59 -0.86 11.22
N LEU A 267 4.64 -0.86 12.54
CA LEU A 267 4.02 -1.90 13.37
C LEU A 267 2.51 -1.94 13.18
N ARG A 268 1.84 -0.79 13.25
CA ARG A 268 0.40 -0.69 13.02
C ARG A 268 0.03 -1.16 11.62
N LEU A 269 0.79 -0.74 10.60
CA LEU A 269 0.57 -1.21 9.23
C LEU A 269 0.73 -2.73 9.13
N LEU A 270 1.82 -3.31 9.67
CA LEU A 270 2.01 -4.77 9.71
C LEU A 270 0.82 -5.49 10.34
N TRP A 271 0.38 -5.00 11.49
CA TRP A 271 -0.76 -5.56 12.20
C TRP A 271 -2.00 -5.51 11.30
N ILE A 272 -2.35 -4.35 10.74
CA ILE A 272 -3.50 -4.21 9.83
C ILE A 272 -3.41 -5.17 8.65
N LEU A 273 -2.28 -5.21 7.94
CA LEU A 273 -2.14 -6.03 6.74
C LEU A 273 -2.20 -7.54 7.02
N LEU A 274 -1.87 -7.99 8.23
CA LEU A 274 -1.84 -9.40 8.59
C LEU A 274 -3.05 -9.88 9.40
N THR A 275 -3.55 -9.07 10.32
CA THR A 275 -4.62 -9.45 11.26
C THR A 275 -6.00 -9.09 10.75
N ARG A 276 -6.13 -8.02 9.95
CA ARG A 276 -7.41 -7.63 9.32
C ARG A 276 -7.65 -8.33 7.98
N SER A 277 -6.66 -9.06 7.48
CA SER A 277 -6.73 -9.78 6.20
C SER A 277 -7.19 -11.21 6.37
N ARG A 278 -7.87 -11.75 5.35
CA ARG A 278 -8.19 -13.17 5.26
C ARG A 278 -6.96 -13.94 4.79
N LEU A 279 -6.50 -14.88 5.62
CA LEU A 279 -5.47 -15.84 5.24
C LEU A 279 -6.10 -16.96 4.42
N HIS A 280 -5.52 -17.26 3.26
CA HIS A 280 -5.91 -18.39 2.43
C HIS A 280 -5.00 -19.57 2.75
N SER A 281 -5.57 -20.72 3.13
CA SER A 281 -4.78 -21.93 3.37
C SER A 281 -4.15 -22.42 2.06
N LEU A 282 -2.92 -22.91 2.12
CA LEU A 282 -2.25 -23.51 0.98
C LEU A 282 -3.04 -24.67 0.40
N GLU A 283 -3.65 -25.49 1.26
CA GLU A 283 -4.45 -26.65 0.84
C GLU A 283 -5.59 -26.24 -0.10
N ALA A 284 -6.36 -25.19 0.25
CA ALA A 284 -7.47 -24.73 -0.59
C ALA A 284 -6.97 -24.17 -1.94
N VAL A 285 -5.83 -23.47 -1.95
CA VAL A 285 -5.25 -22.92 -3.18
C VAL A 285 -4.70 -24.02 -4.09
N HIS A 286 -3.99 -24.99 -3.52
CA HIS A 286 -3.43 -26.12 -4.27
C HIS A 286 -4.54 -27.05 -4.77
N GLU A 287 -5.62 -27.23 -4.00
CA GLU A 287 -6.77 -28.03 -4.39
C GLU A 287 -7.55 -27.36 -5.53
N VAL A 288 -7.76 -26.04 -5.48
CA VAL A 288 -8.38 -25.28 -6.58
C VAL A 288 -7.51 -25.31 -7.84
N ALA A 289 -6.20 -25.11 -7.69
CA ALA A 289 -5.27 -25.21 -8.81
C ALA A 289 -5.25 -26.62 -9.42
N ALA A 290 -5.21 -27.66 -8.58
CA ALA A 290 -5.27 -29.05 -9.02
C ALA A 290 -6.60 -29.37 -9.73
N ARG A 291 -7.74 -28.89 -9.22
CA ARG A 291 -9.04 -29.04 -9.88
C ARG A 291 -9.09 -28.32 -11.23
N LYS A 292 -8.50 -27.13 -11.34
CA LYS A 292 -8.44 -26.38 -12.60
C LYS A 292 -7.56 -27.09 -13.63
N THR A 293 -6.39 -27.57 -13.20
CA THR A 293 -5.51 -28.38 -14.05
C THR A 293 -6.17 -29.70 -14.47
N ASP A 294 -6.87 -30.39 -13.56
CA ASP A 294 -7.62 -31.61 -13.89
C ASP A 294 -8.74 -31.32 -14.91
N GLN A 295 -9.45 -30.21 -14.79
CA GLN A 295 -10.45 -29.79 -15.77
C GLN A 295 -9.83 -29.48 -17.14
N GLU A 296 -8.69 -28.80 -17.20
CA GLU A 296 -7.96 -28.53 -18.44
C GLU A 296 -7.45 -29.83 -19.09
N LEU A 297 -6.86 -30.73 -18.30
CA LEU A 297 -6.41 -32.04 -18.78
C LEU A 297 -7.58 -32.88 -19.32
N ARG A 298 -8.73 -32.89 -18.63
CA ARG A 298 -9.94 -33.57 -19.13
C ARG A 298 -10.47 -32.95 -20.42
N ARG A 299 -10.39 -31.64 -20.59
CA ARG A 299 -10.79 -30.98 -21.84
C ARG A 299 -9.85 -31.34 -22.99
N VAL A 300 -8.55 -31.40 -22.75
CA VAL A 300 -7.54 -31.65 -23.78
C VAL A 300 -7.44 -33.13 -24.15
N PHE A 301 -7.59 -34.04 -23.17
CA PHE A 301 -7.34 -35.47 -23.35
C PHE A 301 -8.57 -36.36 -23.19
N GLY A 302 -9.71 -35.83 -22.70
CA GLY A 302 -10.90 -36.63 -22.38
C GLY A 302 -11.76 -37.04 -23.58
N ASN A 303 -11.54 -36.47 -24.78
CA ASN A 303 -12.27 -36.85 -26.00
C ASN A 303 -11.57 -37.95 -26.81
N GLY A 304 -10.52 -38.56 -26.27
CA GLY A 304 -9.63 -39.47 -26.98
C GLY A 304 -9.80 -40.95 -26.69
N THR A 305 -11.00 -41.47 -26.42
CA THR A 305 -11.24 -42.93 -26.46
C THR A 305 -12.70 -43.27 -26.75
N LYS A 306 -13.02 -43.35 -28.04
CA LYS A 306 -13.97 -44.34 -28.56
C LYS A 306 -13.24 -45.13 -29.64
N LYS A 307 -12.80 -46.34 -29.29
CA LYS A 307 -12.62 -47.44 -30.22
C LYS A 307 -13.86 -48.31 -30.13
#